data_AF-A0A932GF53-F1
#
_entry.id   AF-A0A932GF53-F1
#
_cell.length_a   1.000
_cell.length_b   1.000
_cell.length_c   1.000
_cell.angle_alpha   90.00
_cell.angle_beta   90.00
_cell.angle_gamma   90.00
#
_symmetry.space_group_name_H-M   'P 1'
#
loop_
_entity.id
_entity.type
_entity.pdbx_description
1 polymer ?
#
loop_
_entity_poly.entity_id
_entity_poly.type
_entity_poly.pdbx_seq_one_letter_code
_entity_poly.pdbx_strand_id
1 'polypeptide(L)'
;MKLHFTGQYRLNIPMLFKTCGYHQTKNIKSELSYVRALSASGYPRFHCYTAPAEKGFAANLHLDQKKPSYGEHTAHSGEYEGPVLEAEARRITQVLNSLLR
;
A
#
# COMPACT_ATOMS: atom_id res chain seq x y z
N MET A 1 3.64 5.98 -4.96
CA MET A 1 3.53 7.10 -4.01
C MET A 1 3.98 6.68 -2.61
N LYS A 2 4.90 7.41 -1.99
CA LYS A 2 5.37 7.14 -0.62
C LYS A 2 4.61 8.02 0.39
N LEU A 3 4.07 7.39 1.44
CA LEU A 3 3.32 8.00 2.52
C LEU A 3 4.08 7.80 3.84
N HIS A 4 4.03 8.82 4.70
CA HIS A 4 4.65 8.79 6.02
C HIS A 4 3.59 8.93 7.09
N PHE A 5 3.50 7.93 7.95
CA PHE A 5 2.55 7.87 9.05
C PHE A 5 3.32 8.03 10.35
N THR A 6 3.24 9.24 10.93
CA THR A 6 3.87 9.55 12.21
C THR A 6 2.86 9.47 13.34
N GLY A 7 3.27 8.93 14.48
CA GLY A 7 2.44 8.84 15.69
C GLY A 7 2.30 7.42 16.21
N GLN A 8 1.64 7.30 17.36
CA GLN A 8 1.30 6.01 17.95
C GLN A 8 -0.11 5.61 17.51
N TYR A 9 -0.23 4.39 17.01
CA TYR A 9 -1.51 3.81 16.64
C TYR A 9 -1.93 2.81 17.71
N ARG A 10 -3.24 2.73 17.98
CA ARG A 10 -3.78 1.72 18.91
C ARG A 10 -3.67 0.30 18.35
N LEU A 11 -3.57 0.17 17.03
CA LEU A 11 -3.48 -1.08 16.30
C LEU A 11 -2.09 -1.25 15.68
N ASN A 12 -1.63 -2.49 15.53
CA ASN A 12 -0.43 -2.81 14.76
C ASN A 12 -0.65 -2.61 13.25
N ILE A 13 0.44 -2.51 12.48
CA ILE A 13 0.41 -2.24 11.04
C ILE A 13 -0.50 -3.23 10.27
N PRO A 14 -0.42 -4.57 10.47
CA PRO A 14 -1.34 -5.49 9.82
C PRO A 14 -2.82 -5.20 10.05
N MET A 15 -3.21 -4.85 11.29
CA MET A 15 -4.59 -4.50 11.61
C MET A 15 -5.00 -3.16 11.00
N LEU A 16 -4.11 -2.16 10.97
CA LEU A 16 -4.34 -0.87 10.30
C LEU A 16 -4.62 -1.04 8.80
N PHE A 17 -3.85 -1.91 8.12
CA PHE A 17 -4.09 -2.18 6.71
C PHE A 17 -5.34 -3.04 6.48
N LYS A 18 -5.68 -3.93 7.41
CA LYS A 18 -6.96 -4.67 7.40
C LYS A 18 -8.17 -3.74 7.50
N THR A 19 -8.15 -2.70 8.36
CA THR A 19 -9.24 -1.70 8.42
C THR A 19 -9.32 -0.88 7.14
N CYS A 20 -8.21 -0.70 6.44
CA CYS A 20 -8.17 -0.08 5.12
C CYS A 20 -8.64 -1.02 3.98
N GLY A 21 -9.00 -2.27 4.26
CA GLY A 21 -9.45 -3.24 3.26
C GLY A 21 -8.32 -3.92 2.49
N TYR A 22 -7.09 -3.88 3.01
CA TYR A 22 -5.95 -4.58 2.44
C TYR A 22 -5.73 -5.95 3.09
N HIS A 23 -5.23 -6.87 2.28
CA HIS A 23 -4.81 -8.20 2.71
C HIS A 23 -3.29 -8.29 2.70
N GLN A 24 -2.70 -8.85 3.76
CA GLN A 24 -1.26 -9.07 3.83
C GLN A 24 -0.83 -10.17 2.83
N THR A 25 0.24 -9.93 2.09
CA THR A 25 0.87 -10.90 1.19
C THR A 25 2.17 -11.47 1.77
N LYS A 26 2.62 -12.63 1.26
CA LYS A 26 3.79 -13.34 1.80
C LYS A 26 5.06 -12.47 1.77
N ASN A 27 5.80 -12.48 2.87
CA ASN A 27 7.05 -11.75 3.07
C ASN A 27 8.13 -12.23 2.09
N ILE A 28 8.69 -11.30 1.32
CA ILE A 28 10.02 -11.45 0.73
C ILE A 28 10.87 -10.35 1.39
N LYS A 29 11.81 -10.74 2.25
CA LYS A 29 12.84 -9.87 2.85
C LYS A 29 12.32 -8.72 3.74
N SER A 30 11.67 -9.06 4.85
CA SER A 30 11.40 -8.14 6.00
C SER A 30 10.48 -6.94 5.76
N GLU A 31 10.04 -6.69 4.53
CA GLU A 31 9.02 -5.68 4.22
C GLU A 31 7.64 -6.35 4.13
N LEU A 32 6.72 -5.90 4.99
CA LEU A 32 5.34 -6.34 4.94
C LEU A 32 4.66 -5.72 3.73
N SER A 33 4.09 -6.58 2.87
CA SER A 33 3.34 -6.17 1.70
C SER A 33 1.86 -6.41 1.89
N TYR A 34 1.05 -5.51 1.34
CA TYR A 34 -0.39 -5.47 1.49
C TYR A 34 -1.03 -5.19 0.14
N VAL A 35 -2.08 -5.94 -0.22
CA VAL A 35 -2.78 -5.77 -1.49
C VAL A 35 -4.27 -5.53 -1.31
N ARG A 36 -4.84 -4.71 -2.17
CA ARG A 36 -6.29 -4.51 -2.32
C ARG A 36 -6.65 -4.56 -3.80
N ALA A 37 -7.27 -5.67 -4.22
CA ALA A 37 -7.70 -5.83 -5.61
C ALA A 37 -8.94 -4.96 -5.90
N LEU A 38 -8.99 -4.36 -7.09
CA LEU A 38 -10.12 -3.57 -7.57
C LEU A 38 -11.05 -4.38 -8.49
N SER A 39 -10.66 -5.61 -8.82
CA SER A 39 -11.44 -6.52 -9.65
C SER A 39 -11.30 -7.97 -9.18
N ALA A 40 -12.19 -8.83 -9.65
CA ALA A 40 -12.16 -10.27 -9.38
C ALA A 40 -10.97 -10.99 -10.04
N SER A 41 -10.37 -10.42 -11.11
CA SER A 41 -9.20 -11.01 -11.76
C SER A 41 -7.90 -10.80 -10.96
N GLY A 42 -7.97 -10.01 -9.88
CA GLY A 42 -6.83 -9.67 -9.02
C GLY A 42 -6.05 -8.44 -9.50
N TYR A 43 -6.40 -7.86 -10.65
CA TYR A 43 -5.83 -6.62 -11.19
C TYR A 43 -6.90 -5.75 -11.89
N PRO A 44 -6.83 -4.41 -11.84
CA PRO A 44 -5.81 -3.64 -11.15
C PRO A 44 -5.92 -3.80 -9.63
N ARG A 45 -4.80 -3.63 -8.93
CA ARG A 45 -4.76 -3.73 -7.47
C ARG A 45 -3.87 -2.65 -6.89
N PHE A 46 -4.23 -2.16 -5.72
CA PHE A 46 -3.30 -1.41 -4.91
C PHE A 46 -2.32 -2.36 -4.22
N HIS A 47 -1.05 -2.00 -4.23
CA HIS A 47 0.01 -2.74 -3.57
C HIS A 47 0.79 -1.78 -2.67
N CYS A 48 0.87 -2.09 -1.39
CA CYS A 48 1.50 -1.25 -0.39
C CYS A 48 2.58 -2.01 0.35
N TYR A 49 3.80 -1.48 0.35
CA TYR A 49 4.90 -1.97 1.18
C TYR A 49 5.03 -1.09 2.41
N THR A 50 5.13 -1.68 3.59
CA THR A 50 5.37 -0.92 4.81
C THR A 50 6.74 -1.20 5.39
N ALA A 51 7.39 -0.15 5.85
CA ALA A 51 8.66 -0.22 6.57
C ALA A 51 8.58 0.58 7.87
N PRO A 52 9.18 0.10 8.97
CA PRO A 52 9.27 0.89 10.20
C PRO A 52 10.02 2.20 9.96
N ALA A 53 9.64 3.25 10.69
CA ALA A 53 10.30 4.55 10.69
C ALA A 53 10.47 5.04 12.14
N GLU A 54 11.37 6.00 12.38
CA GLU A 54 11.71 6.46 13.74
C GLU A 54 10.48 6.85 14.59
N LYS A 55 9.46 7.47 13.97
CA LYS A 55 8.24 7.95 14.66
C LYS A 55 6.96 7.30 14.13
N GLY A 56 7.03 6.06 13.63
CA GLY A 56 5.87 5.34 13.10
C GLY A 56 6.26 4.39 11.97
N PHE A 57 5.70 4.57 10.78
CA PHE A 57 6.04 3.75 9.62
C PHE A 57 5.88 4.51 8.29
N ALA A 58 6.60 4.06 7.27
CA ALA A 58 6.42 4.48 5.90
C ALA A 58 5.58 3.44 5.14
N ALA A 59 4.76 3.91 4.20
CA ALA A 59 3.93 3.09 3.33
C ALA A 59 4.17 3.49 1.88
N ASN A 60 4.66 2.58 1.05
CA ASN A 60 4.89 2.81 -0.37
C ASN A 60 3.77 2.17 -1.18
N LEU A 61 2.84 3.00 -1.66
CA LEU A 61 1.62 2.64 -2.37
C LEU A 61 1.84 2.67 -3.89
N HIS A 62 1.44 1.60 -4.56
CA HIS A 62 1.50 1.41 -6.01
C HIS A 62 0.12 0.98 -6.54
N LEU A 63 -0.16 1.29 -7.79
CA LEU A 63 -1.29 0.74 -8.54
C LEU A 63 -0.75 -0.23 -9.59
N ASP A 64 -0.88 -1.52 -9.33
CA ASP A 64 -0.48 -2.56 -10.27
C ASP A 64 -1.62 -2.76 -11.28
N GLN A 65 -1.42 -2.39 -12.54
CA GLN A 65 -2.43 -2.57 -13.61
C GLN A 65 -2.53 -4.01 -14.11
N LYS A 66 -1.42 -4.77 -14.07
CA LYS A 66 -1.35 -6.15 -14.54
C LYS A 66 -0.36 -6.96 -13.71
N LYS A 67 -0.46 -8.29 -13.81
CA LYS A 67 0.51 -9.20 -13.19
C LYS A 67 1.92 -8.92 -13.74
N PRO A 68 2.97 -8.86 -12.90
CA PRO A 68 4.33 -8.71 -13.37
C PRO A 68 4.68 -9.87 -14.31
N SER A 69 4.96 -9.57 -15.57
CA SER A 69 5.61 -10.49 -16.50
C SER A 69 7.11 -10.33 -16.33
N TYR A 70 7.78 -11.27 -15.66
CA TYR A 70 9.25 -11.30 -15.61
C TYR A 70 9.78 -11.70 -16.99
N GLY A 71 9.95 -10.71 -17.86
CA GLY A 71 10.74 -10.73 -19.08
C GLY A 71 11.65 -9.50 -19.07
N GLU A 72 12.85 -9.60 -19.64
CA GLU A 72 14.05 -8.74 -19.46
C GLU A 72 13.94 -7.26 -19.87
N HIS A 73 12.77 -6.65 -19.80
CA HIS A 73 12.60 -5.23 -20.08
C HIS A 73 11.98 -4.55 -18.87
N THR A 74 12.75 -3.63 -18.29
CA THR A 74 12.31 -2.61 -17.33
C THR A 74 11.20 -1.80 -17.98
N ALA A 75 9.96 -2.29 -17.87
CA ALA A 75 8.80 -1.64 -18.43
C ALA A 75 8.47 -0.40 -17.58
N HIS A 76 9.14 0.70 -17.92
CA HIS A 76 8.67 2.06 -17.64
C HIS A 76 7.39 2.30 -18.44
N SER A 77 6.27 1.79 -17.94
CA SER A 77 4.92 1.98 -18.49
C SER A 77 3.96 1.52 -17.41
N GLY A 78 3.30 2.36 -16.64
CA GLY A 78 2.92 3.76 -16.71
C GLY A 78 1.90 3.91 -15.56
N GLU A 79 1.67 5.13 -15.07
CA GLU A 79 0.71 5.41 -13.97
C GLU A 79 1.22 5.11 -12.55
N TYR A 80 2.44 5.55 -12.21
CA TYR A 80 2.82 5.68 -10.79
C TYR A 80 2.12 6.85 -10.08
N GLU A 81 1.45 7.72 -10.83
CA GLU A 81 0.81 8.94 -10.34
C GLU A 81 -0.44 9.20 -11.18
N GLY A 82 -1.60 9.23 -10.53
CA GLY A 82 -2.88 9.43 -11.18
C GLY A 82 -3.97 9.66 -10.14
N PRO A 83 -5.13 10.23 -10.53
CA PRO A 83 -6.19 10.61 -9.60
C PRO A 83 -6.69 9.43 -8.76
N VAL A 84 -6.62 8.21 -9.28
CA VAL A 84 -6.98 6.97 -8.57
C VAL A 84 -6.01 6.67 -7.41
N LEU A 85 -4.70 6.78 -7.65
CA LEU A 85 -3.70 6.53 -6.61
C LEU A 85 -3.73 7.61 -5.52
N GLU A 86 -3.93 8.87 -5.91
CA GLU A 86 -4.09 9.97 -4.97
C GLU A 86 -5.35 9.83 -4.11
N ALA A 87 -6.47 9.45 -4.72
CA ALA A 87 -7.71 9.21 -3.99
C ALA A 87 -7.54 8.10 -2.95
N GLU A 88 -6.83 7.02 -3.31
CA GLU A 88 -6.56 5.95 -2.36
C GLU A 88 -5.59 6.38 -1.26
N ALA A 89 -4.53 7.14 -1.60
CA ALA A 89 -3.63 7.71 -0.61
C ALA A 89 -4.39 8.59 0.41
N ARG A 90 -5.26 9.48 -0.07
CA ARG A 90 -6.12 10.32 0.78
C ARG A 90 -7.03 9.48 1.67
N ARG A 91 -7.66 8.44 1.11
CA ARG A 91 -8.56 7.54 1.86
C ARG A 91 -7.82 6.80 2.97
N ILE A 92 -6.66 6.21 2.68
CA ILE A 92 -5.83 5.52 3.69
C ILE A 92 -5.44 6.51 4.78
N THR A 93 -4.96 7.70 4.42
CA THR A 93 -4.59 8.72 5.41
C THR A 93 -5.76 9.11 6.31
N GLN A 94 -6.97 9.31 5.77
CA GLN A 94 -8.15 9.63 6.57
C GLN A 94 -8.50 8.51 7.56
N VAL A 95 -8.52 7.25 7.08
CA VAL A 95 -8.82 6.10 7.94
C VAL A 95 -7.77 5.96 9.05
N LEU A 96 -6.49 6.01 8.70
CA LEU A 96 -5.41 5.86 9.68
C LEU A 96 -5.36 7.01 10.68
N ASN A 97 -5.58 8.25 10.25
CA ASN A 97 -5.63 9.40 11.17
C ASN A 97 -6.75 9.27 12.22
N SER A 98 -7.89 8.65 11.86
CA SER A 98 -8.95 8.36 12.83
C SER A 98 -8.58 7.33 13.89
N LEU A 99 -7.49 6.58 13.67
CA LEU A 99 -6.97 5.52 14.55
C LEU A 99 -5.70 5.93 15.32
N LEU A 100 -5.25 7.17 15.15
CA LEU A 100 -4.18 7.76 15.96
C LEU A 100 -4.62 7.81 17.43
N ARG A 101 -3.65 7.55 18.32
CA ARG A 101 -3.87 7.53 19.75
C ARG A 101 -3.75 8.91 20.38
#